data_AF-A0A1S1QH19-F1
#
_entry.id   AF-A0A1S1QH19-F1
#
_cell.length_a   1.000
_cell.length_b   1.000
_cell.length_c   1.000
_cell.angle_alpha   90.00
_cell.angle_beta   90.00
_cell.angle_gamma   90.00
#
_symmetry.space_group_name_H-M   'P 1'
#
loop_
_entity.id
_entity.type
_entity.pdbx_description
1 polymer ?
#
loop_
_entity_poly.entity_id
_entity_poly.type
_entity_poly.pdbx_seq_one_letter_code
_entity_poly.pdbx_strand_id
1 'polypeptide(L)'
;MKIRLAVALPLAAATIAVTATGCSQKTREPGRDAPVASHDDKPARVINMPDGFSNVSAKCDGPNMVYVVYHSDAAYGSVAIAPNDPRCTGNGR
;
A
#
# COMPACT_ATOMS: atom_id res chain seq x y z
N MET A 1 -24.47 -24.77 35.99
CA MET A 1 -23.58 -23.69 35.51
C MET A 1 -22.37 -24.16 34.68
N LYS A 2 -22.03 -25.47 34.65
CA LYS A 2 -20.88 -25.99 33.87
C LYS A 2 -21.16 -26.22 32.38
N ILE A 3 -22.43 -26.45 32.01
CA ILE A 3 -22.86 -26.72 30.61
C ILE A 3 -22.80 -25.45 29.74
N ARG A 4 -22.96 -24.26 30.33
CA ARG A 4 -22.92 -22.98 29.58
C ARG A 4 -21.50 -22.58 29.15
N LEU A 5 -20.47 -23.02 29.88
CA LEU A 5 -19.06 -22.77 29.51
C LEU A 5 -18.60 -23.64 28.34
N ALA A 6 -19.12 -24.86 28.21
CA ALA A 6 -18.69 -25.82 27.19
C ALA A 6 -19.07 -25.40 25.75
N VAL A 7 -20.08 -24.56 25.59
CA VAL A 7 -20.54 -24.05 24.28
C VAL A 7 -19.90 -22.71 23.90
N ALA A 8 -19.51 -21.90 24.90
CA ALA A 8 -18.93 -20.59 24.66
C ALA A 8 -17.51 -20.64 24.07
N LEU A 9 -16.71 -21.63 24.48
CA LEU A 9 -15.34 -21.82 24.01
C LEU A 9 -15.22 -22.15 22.51
N PRO A 10 -15.98 -23.11 21.94
CA PRO A 10 -15.91 -23.41 20.52
C PRO A 10 -16.46 -22.27 19.64
N LEU A 11 -17.44 -21.49 20.11
CA LEU A 11 -17.94 -20.32 19.38
C LEU A 11 -16.90 -19.20 19.28
N ALA A 12 -16.17 -18.93 20.36
CA ALA A 12 -15.08 -17.96 20.37
C ALA A 12 -13.92 -18.39 19.45
N ALA A 13 -13.58 -19.68 19.43
CA ALA A 13 -12.57 -20.20 18.52
C ALA A 13 -13.00 -20.12 17.05
N ALA A 14 -14.26 -20.40 16.75
CA ALA A 14 -14.81 -20.32 15.39
C ALA A 14 -14.82 -18.88 14.85
N THR A 15 -15.15 -17.90 15.69
CA THR A 15 -15.16 -16.47 15.30
C THR A 15 -13.74 -15.94 15.00
N ILE A 16 -12.74 -16.37 15.77
CA ILE A 16 -11.33 -16.05 15.48
C ILE A 16 -10.86 -16.70 14.18
N ALA A 17 -11.23 -17.96 13.92
CA ALA A 17 -10.86 -18.65 12.69
C ALA A 17 -11.47 -18.00 11.43
N VAL A 18 -12.75 -17.58 11.50
CA VAL A 18 -13.41 -16.91 10.37
C VAL A 18 -12.81 -15.53 10.11
N THR A 19 -12.55 -14.73 11.15
CA THR A 19 -11.95 -13.39 10.98
C THR A 19 -10.49 -13.45 10.52
N ALA A 20 -9.73 -14.48 10.88
CA ALA A 20 -8.37 -14.69 10.39
C ALA A 20 -8.31 -14.98 8.88
N THR A 21 -9.30 -15.70 8.32
CA THR A 21 -9.35 -15.96 6.86
C THR A 21 -9.74 -14.73 6.03
N GLY A 22 -10.47 -13.77 6.60
CA GLY A 22 -10.84 -12.53 5.93
C GLY A 22 -9.64 -11.63 5.58
N CYS A 23 -8.62 -11.58 6.44
CA CYS A 23 -7.41 -10.77 6.18
C CYS A 23 -6.49 -11.39 5.11
N SER A 24 -6.57 -12.71 4.88
CA SER A 24 -5.74 -13.42 3.89
C SER A 24 -6.22 -13.20 2.45
N GLN A 25 -7.47 -12.77 2.27
CA GLN A 25 -8.13 -12.59 0.97
C GLN A 25 -7.58 -11.41 0.16
N LYS A 26 -6.88 -10.45 0.80
CA LYS A 26 -6.24 -9.32 0.10
C LYS A 26 -5.29 -9.76 -1.01
N THR A 27 -4.70 -10.96 -0.89
CA THR A 27 -3.82 -11.55 -1.91
C THR A 27 -4.55 -12.13 -3.13
N ARG A 28 -5.88 -12.28 -3.06
CA ARG A 28 -6.73 -12.91 -4.07
C ARG A 28 -7.76 -11.96 -4.69
N GLU A 29 -7.69 -10.66 -4.39
CA GLU A 29 -8.65 -9.69 -4.90
C GLU A 29 -8.56 -9.53 -6.43
N PRO A 30 -9.69 -9.51 -7.16
CA PRO A 30 -9.73 -9.09 -8.56
C PRO A 30 -9.25 -7.64 -8.68
N GLY A 31 -8.23 -7.40 -9.51
CA GLY A 31 -7.55 -6.09 -9.59
C GLY A 31 -6.19 -6.05 -8.90
N ARG A 32 -5.60 -7.22 -8.59
CA ARG A 32 -4.19 -7.35 -8.21
C ARG A 32 -3.31 -6.46 -9.08
N ASP A 33 -2.30 -5.83 -8.48
CA ASP A 33 -1.33 -5.02 -9.22
C ASP A 33 -0.88 -5.79 -10.46
N ALA A 34 -0.91 -5.12 -11.61
CA ALA A 34 -0.53 -5.68 -12.90
C ALA A 34 0.85 -6.37 -12.75
N PRO A 35 1.08 -7.51 -13.45
CA PRO A 35 2.39 -8.16 -13.41
C PRO A 35 3.50 -7.13 -13.63
N VAL A 36 4.42 -7.04 -12.67
CA VAL A 36 5.50 -6.05 -12.73
C VAL A 36 6.46 -6.47 -13.83
N ALA A 37 6.48 -5.71 -14.92
CA ALA A 37 7.37 -5.97 -16.05
C ALA A 37 8.81 -5.53 -15.77
N SER A 38 8.99 -4.48 -14.98
CA SER A 38 10.29 -3.90 -14.62
C SER A 38 10.20 -3.09 -13.34
N HIS A 39 11.31 -2.98 -12.62
CA HIS A 39 11.47 -2.09 -11.47
C HIS A 39 12.39 -0.92 -11.83
N ASP A 40 12.07 0.26 -11.31
CA ASP A 40 13.01 1.37 -11.33
C ASP A 40 13.54 1.58 -9.90
N ASP A 41 14.78 1.12 -9.68
CA ASP A 41 15.47 1.18 -8.39
C ASP A 41 16.31 2.46 -8.20
N LYS A 42 16.28 3.41 -9.15
CA LYS A 42 16.95 4.71 -8.98
C LYS A 42 16.36 5.44 -7.73
N PRO A 43 17.15 6.23 -6.99
CA PRO A 43 16.64 6.95 -5.82
C PRO A 43 15.45 7.86 -6.17
N ALA A 44 14.41 7.83 -5.34
CA ALA A 44 13.33 8.80 -5.39
C ALA A 44 13.68 10.04 -4.56
N ARG A 45 13.16 11.21 -4.95
CA ARG A 45 13.23 12.39 -4.09
C ARG A 45 12.17 12.25 -3.00
N VAL A 46 12.56 12.42 -1.75
CA VAL A 46 11.62 12.44 -0.62
C VAL A 46 11.27 13.88 -0.28
N ILE A 47 9.99 14.16 -0.15
CA ILE A 47 9.44 15.43 0.33
C ILE A 47 8.90 15.17 1.74
N ASN A 48 9.59 15.73 2.73
CA ASN A 48 9.21 15.60 4.12
C ASN A 48 8.15 16.64 4.49
N MET A 49 7.06 16.19 5.12
CA MET A 49 5.99 17.05 5.61
C MET A 49 6.11 17.16 7.13
N PRO A 50 6.44 18.34 7.69
CA PRO A 50 6.73 18.49 9.11
C PRO A 50 5.48 18.64 10.00
N ASP A 51 4.31 18.78 9.39
CA ASP A 51 3.04 19.15 10.00
C ASP A 51 2.11 17.97 10.29
N GLY A 52 2.67 16.75 10.35
CA GLY A 52 1.95 15.53 10.67
C GLY A 52 1.25 14.87 9.47
N PHE A 53 1.34 15.45 8.27
CA PHE A 53 0.99 14.78 7.03
C PHE A 53 2.06 13.75 6.63
N SER A 54 1.66 12.75 5.85
CA SER A 54 2.59 11.73 5.36
C SER A 54 3.62 12.31 4.39
N ASN A 55 4.86 11.81 4.48
CA ASN A 55 5.90 12.14 3.51
C ASN A 55 5.55 11.60 2.11
N VAL A 56 6.10 12.24 1.09
CA VAL A 56 5.84 11.90 -0.31
C VAL A 56 7.13 11.52 -1.01
N SER A 57 7.15 10.40 -1.71
CA SER A 57 8.20 10.06 -2.66
C SER A 57 7.82 10.57 -4.05
N ALA A 58 8.77 11.16 -4.78
CA ALA A 58 8.55 11.73 -6.10
C ALA A 58 9.61 11.22 -7.08
N LYS A 59 9.15 10.72 -8.23
CA LYS A 59 10.02 10.14 -9.26
C LYS A 59 9.50 10.44 -10.66
N CYS A 60 10.40 10.61 -11.62
CA CYS A 60 10.02 10.80 -13.01
C CYS A 60 9.76 9.46 -13.70
N ASP A 61 8.66 9.39 -14.44
CA ASP A 61 8.35 8.35 -15.40
C ASP A 61 8.16 9.02 -16.77
N GLY A 62 9.21 8.98 -17.60
CA GLY A 62 9.28 9.77 -18.83
C GLY A 62 9.08 11.27 -18.55
N PRO A 63 8.11 11.95 -19.22
CA PRO A 63 7.83 13.36 -18.99
C PRO A 63 6.99 13.64 -17.73
N ASN A 64 6.51 12.60 -17.03
CA ASN A 64 5.57 12.75 -15.92
C ASN A 64 6.27 12.62 -14.58
N MET A 65 5.82 13.39 -13.59
CA MET A 65 6.24 13.20 -12.19
C MET A 65 5.18 12.37 -11.48
N VAL A 66 5.59 11.25 -10.91
CA VAL A 66 4.78 10.36 -10.09
C VAL A 66 5.07 10.66 -8.62
N TYR A 67 4.02 10.84 -7.83
CA TYR A 67 4.09 11.01 -6.38
C TYR A 67 3.42 9.82 -5.71
N VAL A 68 4.11 9.22 -4.74
CA VAL A 68 3.57 8.13 -3.92
C VAL A 68 3.75 8.49 -2.47
N VAL A 69 2.65 8.51 -1.72
CA VAL A 69 2.70 8.64 -0.27
C VAL A 69 3.17 7.32 0.33
N TYR A 70 4.11 7.38 1.27
CA TYR A 70 4.49 6.22 2.05
C TYR A 70 3.83 6.29 3.43
N HIS A 71 3.11 5.23 3.81
CA HIS A 71 2.64 5.04 5.19
C HIS A 71 3.58 4.01 5.84
N SER A 72 4.19 4.37 6.97
CA SER A 72 5.27 3.59 7.59
C SER A 72 4.88 2.18 8.05
N ASP A 73 3.59 1.89 8.09
CA ASP A 73 2.99 0.61 8.49
C ASP A 73 2.57 -0.27 7.30
N ALA A 74 2.52 0.27 6.06
CA ALA A 74 2.15 -0.50 4.87
C ALA A 74 2.67 0.11 3.56
N ALA A 75 3.06 -0.73 2.60
CA ALA A 75 3.55 -0.33 1.27
C ALA A 75 2.48 0.34 0.37
N TYR A 76 1.28 0.62 0.89
CA TYR A 76 0.16 1.16 0.14
C TYR A 76 -0.02 2.64 0.47
N GLY A 77 0.02 3.49 -0.54
CA GLY A 77 -0.35 4.90 -0.39
C GLY A 77 -0.96 5.45 -1.68
N SER A 78 -1.52 6.65 -1.59
CA SER A 78 -2.11 7.33 -2.74
C SER A 78 -1.06 7.71 -3.77
N VAL A 79 -1.41 7.52 -5.04
CA VAL A 79 -0.59 7.92 -6.19
C VAL A 79 -1.20 9.13 -6.86
N ALA A 80 -0.37 10.13 -7.17
CA ALA A 80 -0.75 11.26 -8.02
C ALA A 80 0.27 11.42 -9.15
N ILE A 81 -0.22 11.83 -10.33
CA ILE A 81 0.62 12.04 -11.51
C ILE A 81 0.48 13.50 -11.94
N ALA A 82 1.61 14.20 -11.99
CA ALA A 82 1.70 15.51 -12.63
C ALA A 82 2.22 15.32 -14.07
N PRO A 83 1.34 15.47 -15.09
CA PRO A 83 1.73 15.25 -16.46
C PRO A 83 2.68 16.34 -16.97
N ASN A 84 3.64 15.96 -17.82
CA ASN A 84 4.61 16.87 -18.46
C ASN A 84 5.33 17.82 -17.47
N ASP A 85 5.79 17.28 -16.33
CA ASP A 85 6.51 18.05 -15.33
C ASP A 85 7.85 18.52 -15.92
N PRO A 86 8.14 19.84 -15.97
CA PRO A 86 9.38 20.36 -16.54
C PRO A 86 10.63 19.77 -15.88
N ARG A 87 10.55 19.34 -14.61
CA ARG A 87 11.67 18.72 -13.89
C ARG A 87 12.03 17.33 -14.40
N CYS A 88 11.14 16.70 -15.17
CA CYS A 88 11.38 15.40 -15.79
C CYS A 88 11.93 15.48 -17.22
N THR A 89 12.06 16.68 -17.78
CA THR A 89 12.48 16.90 -19.18
C THR A 89 13.98 16.67 -19.46
N GLY A 90 14.79 16.33 -18.44
CA GLY A 90 16.24 16.13 -18.58
C GLY A 90 16.78 14.75 -18.20
N ASN A 91 15.94 13.87 -17.61
CA ASN A 91 16.40 12.60 -17.01
C ASN A 91 15.83 11.35 -17.69
N GLY A 92 15.26 11.48 -18.88
CA GLY A 92 14.73 10.37 -19.66
C GLY A 92 15.81 9.55 -20.34
N ARG A 93 16.69 8.88 -19.58
CA ARG A 93 17.40 7.62 -19.88
C ARG A 93 17.78 6.91 -18.57
#